data_AF-A0A2P9ATD8-F1
#
_entry.id   AF-A0A2P9ATD8-F1
#
_cell.length_a   1.000
_cell.length_b   1.000
_cell.length_c   1.000
_cell.angle_alpha   90.00
_cell.angle_beta   90.00
_cell.angle_gamma   90.00
#
_symmetry.space_group_name_H-M   'P 1'
#
loop_
_entity.id
_entity.type
_entity.pdbx_description
1 polymer ?
#
loop_
_entity_poly.entity_id
_entity_poly.type
_entity_poly.pdbx_seq_one_letter_code
_entity_poly.pdbx_strand_id
1 'polypeptide(L)'
;MGPTADGLLDGRLSRRSDESVRSYTELGKDYTYASKAEAEIFCPTCGTVHDNYFTHKFSILDDREACAQFLRDQHDRLVVVRKRAEKVETRLHDTDALIEKVSGTLAEKEGDLTLKEVIENASANMARGLFDSQLNDIRAEVDKRAGEIVEIDAEVKKLDDKKRRKEIEAYCAQLMIGFLRTLNVRKIDLDSASKIVRKVNDTGSDQPRAVLAYHLALMKTVIRFSSALTAPMIIDSPNQQDQDTTNVAAMIALILSSRPDNGQTILGTVRLHDQVVEDGDVIELVDELSALSPDQYPGILDIINPFLAMM
;
A
#
# COMPACT_ATOMS: atom_id res chain seq x y z
N MET A 1 -67.70 1.68 -3.47
CA MET A 1 -67.90 2.14 -4.87
C MET A 1 -69.09 3.07 -4.89
N GLY A 2 -68.85 4.37 -4.66
CA GLY A 2 -69.88 5.39 -4.88
C GLY A 2 -70.02 5.64 -6.38
N PRO A 3 -71.20 6.08 -6.87
CA PRO A 3 -71.34 6.44 -8.27
C PRO A 3 -70.35 7.56 -8.59
N THR A 4 -69.54 7.39 -9.64
CA THR A 4 -68.60 8.41 -10.10
C THR A 4 -69.37 9.68 -10.47
N ALA A 5 -68.75 10.85 -10.29
CA ALA A 5 -69.38 12.15 -10.57
C ALA A 5 -69.95 12.23 -12.00
N ASP A 6 -69.38 11.47 -12.92
CA ASP A 6 -69.83 11.29 -14.30
C ASP A 6 -71.22 10.63 -14.39
N GLY A 7 -71.46 9.56 -13.62
CA GLY A 7 -72.76 8.87 -13.58
C GLY A 7 -73.88 9.71 -12.94
N LEU A 8 -73.55 10.68 -12.07
CA LEU A 8 -74.51 11.61 -11.48
C LEU A 8 -74.89 12.76 -12.41
N LEU A 9 -73.95 13.22 -13.25
CA LEU A 9 -74.16 14.26 -14.25
C LEU A 9 -74.96 13.72 -15.45
N ASP A 10 -74.59 12.53 -15.93
CA ASP A 10 -75.27 11.87 -17.06
C ASP A 10 -76.74 11.52 -16.71
N GLY A 11 -76.99 11.06 -15.48
CA GLY A 11 -78.34 10.79 -14.98
C GLY A 11 -79.23 12.04 -14.84
N ARG A 12 -78.66 13.22 -14.56
CA ARG A 12 -79.43 14.49 -14.49
C ARG A 12 -79.72 15.08 -15.87
N LEU A 13 -78.77 14.97 -16.79
CA LEU A 13 -78.93 15.42 -18.18
C LEU A 13 -79.94 14.55 -18.93
N SER A 14 -79.86 13.22 -18.76
CA SER A 14 -80.84 12.27 -19.31
C SER A 14 -82.26 12.56 -18.83
N ARG A 15 -82.46 12.82 -17.54
CA ARG A 15 -83.79 13.14 -17.00
C ARG A 15 -84.38 14.43 -17.60
N ARG A 16 -83.56 15.48 -17.75
CA ARG A 16 -84.03 16.74 -18.35
C ARG A 16 -84.35 16.59 -19.83
N SER A 17 -83.58 15.81 -20.59
CA SER A 17 -83.92 15.51 -21.98
C SER A 17 -85.21 14.69 -22.09
N ASP A 18 -85.39 13.70 -21.22
CA ASP A 18 -86.58 12.85 -21.19
C ASP A 18 -87.85 13.66 -20.87
N GLU A 19 -87.75 14.61 -19.93
CA GLU A 19 -88.83 15.56 -19.59
C GLU A 19 -89.17 16.47 -20.78
N SER A 20 -88.18 17.02 -21.48
CA SER A 20 -88.39 17.86 -22.67
C SER A 20 -88.98 17.08 -23.85
N VAL A 21 -88.57 15.83 -24.07
CA VAL A 21 -89.19 14.93 -25.08
C VAL A 21 -90.64 14.63 -24.74
N ARG A 22 -90.94 14.39 -23.45
CA ARG A 22 -92.32 14.23 -22.98
C ARG A 22 -93.15 15.49 -23.24
N SER A 23 -92.65 16.66 -22.86
CA SER A 23 -93.31 17.94 -23.07
C SER A 23 -93.59 18.19 -24.56
N TYR A 24 -92.60 17.97 -25.43
CA TYR A 24 -92.78 18.05 -26.89
C TYR A 24 -93.88 17.13 -27.43
N THR A 25 -93.95 15.91 -26.88
CA THR A 25 -94.92 14.89 -27.30
C THR A 25 -96.33 15.23 -26.81
N GLU A 26 -96.47 15.67 -25.56
CA GLU A 26 -97.77 16.08 -24.98
C GLU A 26 -98.30 17.35 -25.65
N LEU A 27 -97.48 18.36 -25.91
CA LEU A 27 -97.90 19.56 -26.66
C LEU A 27 -98.43 19.22 -28.07
N GLY A 28 -97.88 18.19 -28.71
CA GLY A 28 -98.39 17.67 -29.98
C GLY A 28 -99.78 17.04 -29.85
N LYS A 29 -100.03 16.32 -28.76
CA LYS A 29 -101.35 15.75 -28.44
C LYS A 29 -102.35 16.84 -28.07
N ASP A 30 -101.92 17.82 -27.28
CA ASP A 30 -102.72 18.98 -26.86
C ASP A 30 -103.16 19.79 -28.07
N TYR A 31 -102.26 20.05 -29.01
CA TYR A 31 -102.62 20.70 -30.28
C TYR A 31 -103.65 19.87 -31.07
N THR A 32 -103.46 18.55 -31.14
CA THR A 32 -104.37 17.64 -31.86
C THR A 32 -105.76 17.63 -31.24
N TYR A 33 -105.82 17.67 -29.91
CA TYR A 33 -107.06 17.75 -29.14
C TYR A 33 -107.74 19.11 -29.32
N ALA A 34 -107.01 20.21 -29.10
CA ALA A 34 -107.49 21.58 -29.26
C ALA A 34 -108.02 21.84 -30.68
N SER A 35 -107.41 21.23 -31.70
CA SER A 35 -107.85 21.36 -33.09
C SER A 35 -109.25 20.79 -33.37
N LYS A 36 -109.70 19.80 -32.58
CA LYS A 36 -111.00 19.12 -32.73
C LYS A 36 -112.06 19.60 -31.75
N ALA A 37 -111.68 20.33 -30.72
CA ALA A 37 -112.55 20.81 -29.66
C ALA A 37 -113.25 22.13 -30.01
N GLU A 38 -114.31 22.45 -29.27
CA GLU A 38 -115.13 23.65 -29.44
C GLU A 38 -114.36 24.95 -29.11
N ALA A 39 -115.02 26.10 -29.29
CA ALA A 39 -114.41 27.42 -29.14
C ALA A 39 -113.95 27.73 -27.70
N GLU A 40 -114.49 27.01 -26.71
CA GLU A 40 -114.08 27.07 -25.31
C GLU A 40 -113.74 25.65 -24.82
N ILE A 41 -112.61 25.50 -24.12
CA ILE A 41 -112.16 24.23 -23.56
C ILE A 41 -112.02 24.38 -22.06
N PHE A 42 -112.71 23.53 -21.31
CA PHE A 42 -112.45 23.38 -19.88
C PHE A 42 -111.16 22.59 -19.65
N CYS A 43 -110.19 23.19 -18.95
CA CYS A 43 -108.95 22.51 -18.58
C CYS A 43 -109.11 21.79 -17.23
N PRO A 44 -109.04 20.45 -17.19
CA PRO A 44 -109.18 19.68 -15.95
C PRO A 44 -107.96 19.82 -15.03
N THR A 45 -106.85 20.35 -15.53
CA THR A 45 -105.59 20.49 -14.77
C THR A 45 -105.52 21.77 -13.96
N CYS A 46 -106.02 22.89 -14.50
CA CYS A 46 -106.02 24.18 -13.80
C CYS A 46 -107.43 24.67 -13.39
N GLY A 47 -108.50 24.02 -13.85
CA GLY A 47 -109.89 24.34 -13.51
C GLY A 47 -110.47 25.54 -14.25
N THR A 48 -109.77 26.07 -15.26
CA THR A 48 -110.16 27.27 -16.01
C THR A 48 -110.75 26.89 -17.38
N VAL A 49 -111.74 27.66 -17.84
CA VAL A 49 -112.23 27.60 -19.23
C VAL A 49 -111.35 28.50 -20.09
N HIS A 50 -110.72 27.89 -21.10
CA HIS A 50 -109.82 28.58 -22.01
C HIS A 50 -110.47 28.80 -23.36
N ASP A 51 -110.23 29.98 -23.92
CA ASP A 51 -110.53 30.26 -25.31
C ASP A 51 -109.68 29.39 -26.25
N ASN A 52 -110.32 28.79 -27.25
CA ASN A 52 -109.71 27.88 -28.21
C ASN A 52 -109.78 28.44 -29.64
N TYR A 53 -109.50 29.73 -29.75
CA TYR A 53 -109.34 30.40 -31.04
C TYR A 53 -107.96 30.11 -31.65
N PHE A 54 -107.80 30.51 -32.91
CA PHE A 54 -106.60 30.23 -33.73
C PHE A 54 -105.28 30.60 -33.05
N THR A 55 -105.22 31.72 -32.32
CA THR A 55 -104.03 32.22 -31.61
C THR A 55 -103.55 31.26 -30.52
N HIS A 56 -104.46 30.65 -29.76
CA HIS A 56 -104.12 29.71 -28.70
C HIS A 56 -103.59 28.38 -29.25
N LYS A 57 -104.18 27.90 -30.36
CA LYS A 57 -103.69 26.70 -31.08
C LYS A 57 -102.29 26.92 -31.65
N PHE A 58 -102.02 28.11 -32.17
CA PHE A 58 -100.70 28.46 -32.69
C PHE A 58 -99.65 28.57 -31.58
N SER A 59 -100.01 29.12 -30.40
CA SER A 59 -99.12 29.16 -29.23
C SER A 59 -98.65 27.78 -28.79
N ILE A 60 -99.54 26.76 -28.81
CA ILE A 60 -99.16 25.37 -28.48
C ILE A 60 -98.15 24.81 -29.51
N LEU A 61 -98.30 25.16 -30.79
CA LEU A 61 -97.34 24.76 -31.83
C LEU A 61 -96.00 25.48 -31.69
N ASP A 62 -96.00 26.77 -31.35
CA ASP A 62 -94.79 27.55 -31.11
C ASP A 62 -94.00 27.00 -29.91
N ASP A 63 -94.69 26.69 -28.81
CA ASP A 63 -94.08 26.05 -27.63
C ASP A 63 -93.50 24.67 -27.97
N ARG A 64 -94.17 23.93 -28.85
CA ARG A 64 -93.70 22.64 -29.35
C ARG A 64 -92.45 22.79 -30.22
N GLU A 65 -92.39 23.76 -31.11
CA GLU A 65 -91.20 24.01 -31.93
C GLU A 65 -90.02 24.51 -31.08
N ALA A 66 -90.28 25.35 -30.07
CA ALA A 66 -89.29 25.77 -29.08
C ALA A 66 -88.70 24.57 -28.32
N CYS A 67 -89.53 23.59 -27.92
CA CYS A 67 -89.07 22.34 -27.33
C CYS A 67 -88.22 21.52 -28.32
N ALA A 68 -88.59 21.45 -29.59
CA ALA A 68 -87.82 20.75 -30.61
C ALA A 68 -86.43 21.37 -30.82
N GLN A 69 -86.37 22.70 -30.89
CA GLN A 69 -85.12 23.43 -31.03
C GLN A 69 -84.22 23.25 -29.81
N PHE A 70 -84.78 23.32 -28.59
CA PHE A 70 -84.04 23.05 -27.37
C PHE A 70 -83.44 21.63 -27.35
N LEU A 71 -84.20 20.61 -27.77
CA LEU A 71 -83.72 19.23 -27.84
C LEU A 71 -82.56 19.07 -28.84
N ARG A 72 -82.64 19.71 -30.02
CA ARG A 72 -81.55 19.72 -31.01
C ARG A 72 -80.28 20.36 -30.43
N ASP A 73 -80.42 21.53 -29.80
CA ASP A 73 -79.29 22.25 -29.19
C ASP A 73 -78.62 21.44 -28.07
N GLN A 74 -79.39 20.72 -27.24
CA GLN A 74 -78.82 19.85 -26.21
C GLN A 74 -78.08 18.65 -26.81
N HIS A 75 -78.63 18.07 -27.89
CA HIS A 75 -77.99 16.96 -28.57
C HIS A 75 -76.62 17.37 -29.16
N ASP A 76 -76.58 18.51 -29.85
CA ASP A 76 -75.34 19.05 -30.42
C ASP A 76 -74.28 19.34 -29.34
N ARG A 77 -74.72 19.89 -28.20
CA ARG A 77 -73.83 20.11 -27.04
C ARG A 77 -73.28 18.81 -26.48
N LEU A 78 -74.10 17.77 -26.35
CA LEU A 78 -73.66 16.47 -25.86
C LEU A 78 -72.61 15.84 -26.80
N VAL A 79 -72.82 15.92 -28.11
CA VAL A 79 -71.85 15.42 -29.10
C VAL A 79 -70.51 16.14 -28.97
N VAL A 80 -70.51 17.47 -28.81
CA VAL A 80 -69.28 18.26 -28.62
C VAL A 80 -68.56 17.89 -27.32
N VAL A 81 -69.30 17.76 -26.22
CA VAL A 81 -68.74 17.40 -24.91
C VAL A 81 -68.14 15.99 -24.95
N ARG A 82 -68.84 15.03 -25.55
CA ARG A 82 -68.35 13.64 -25.70
C ARG A 82 -67.05 13.59 -26.50
N LYS A 83 -66.97 14.29 -27.64
CA LYS A 83 -65.73 14.39 -28.43
C LYS A 83 -64.57 15.03 -27.66
N ARG A 84 -64.86 15.96 -26.74
CA ARG A 84 -63.82 16.55 -25.87
C ARG A 84 -63.38 15.56 -24.79
N ALA A 85 -64.30 14.84 -24.17
CA ALA A 85 -63.99 13.82 -23.18
C ALA A 85 -63.09 12.73 -23.78
N GLU A 86 -63.45 12.19 -24.95
CA GLU A 86 -62.67 11.18 -25.65
C GLU A 86 -61.23 11.65 -25.94
N LYS A 87 -61.06 12.90 -26.41
CA LYS A 87 -59.72 13.48 -26.62
C LYS A 87 -58.91 13.63 -25.34
N VAL A 88 -59.55 13.94 -24.22
CA VAL A 88 -58.87 14.07 -22.92
C VAL A 88 -58.46 12.69 -22.42
N GLU A 89 -59.32 11.70 -22.57
CA GLU A 89 -59.06 10.32 -22.17
C GLU A 89 -57.89 9.71 -22.96
N THR A 90 -57.83 9.92 -24.28
CA THR A 90 -56.68 9.48 -25.09
C THR A 90 -55.38 10.13 -24.61
N ARG A 91 -55.40 11.45 -24.32
CA ARG A 91 -54.21 12.16 -23.83
C ARG A 91 -53.75 11.67 -22.45
N LEU A 92 -54.67 11.30 -21.57
CA LEU A 92 -54.34 10.72 -20.27
C LEU A 92 -53.63 9.38 -20.47
N HIS A 93 -54.20 8.51 -21.29
CA HIS A 93 -53.61 7.20 -21.58
C HIS A 93 -52.19 7.32 -22.20
N ASP A 94 -52.01 8.25 -23.15
CA ASP A 94 -50.69 8.51 -23.74
C ASP A 94 -49.69 9.04 -22.71
N THR A 95 -50.16 9.85 -21.75
CA THR A 95 -49.32 10.39 -20.67
C THR A 95 -48.93 9.29 -19.69
N ASP A 96 -49.86 8.40 -19.32
CA ASP A 96 -49.58 7.27 -18.43
C ASP A 96 -48.55 6.32 -19.06
N ALA A 97 -48.67 6.02 -20.36
CA ALA A 97 -47.69 5.22 -21.08
C ALA A 97 -46.29 5.89 -21.13
N LEU A 98 -46.25 7.22 -21.22
CA LEU A 98 -44.99 7.96 -21.18
C LEU A 98 -44.35 7.90 -19.79
N ILE A 99 -45.15 8.04 -18.73
CA ILE A 99 -44.70 7.93 -17.34
C ILE A 99 -44.09 6.55 -17.10
N GLU A 100 -44.78 5.49 -17.48
CA GLU A 100 -44.28 4.11 -17.30
C GLU A 100 -42.94 3.88 -18.00
N LYS A 101 -42.81 4.37 -19.24
CA LYS A 101 -41.56 4.28 -20.01
C LYS A 101 -40.40 5.06 -19.37
N VAL A 102 -40.67 6.28 -18.90
CA VAL A 102 -39.67 7.12 -18.23
C VAL A 102 -39.24 6.49 -16.90
N SER A 103 -40.20 6.04 -16.09
CA SER A 103 -39.93 5.37 -14.81
C SER A 103 -39.11 4.10 -14.99
N GLY A 104 -39.41 3.27 -16.00
CA GLY A 104 -38.62 2.07 -16.31
C GLY A 104 -37.17 2.39 -16.70
N THR A 105 -36.97 3.42 -17.53
CA THR A 105 -35.62 3.84 -17.96
C THR A 105 -34.81 4.41 -16.78
N LEU A 106 -35.45 5.15 -15.87
CA LEU A 106 -34.80 5.67 -14.66
C LEU A 106 -34.36 4.53 -13.73
N ALA A 107 -35.24 3.55 -13.49
CA ALA A 107 -34.96 2.42 -12.60
C ALA A 107 -33.76 1.58 -13.08
N GLU A 108 -33.64 1.37 -14.40
CA GLU A 108 -32.49 0.65 -14.99
C GLU A 108 -31.17 1.42 -14.76
N LYS A 109 -31.18 2.75 -14.95
CA LYS A 109 -30.00 3.61 -14.72
C LYS A 109 -29.60 3.70 -13.25
N GLU A 110 -30.56 3.72 -12.33
CA GLU A 110 -30.28 3.64 -10.89
C GLU A 110 -29.69 2.29 -10.49
N GLY A 111 -30.17 1.18 -11.09
CA GLY A 111 -29.59 -0.15 -10.93
C GLY A 111 -28.12 -0.23 -11.36
N ASP A 112 -27.79 0.32 -12.53
CA ASP A 112 -26.41 0.36 -13.03
C ASP A 112 -25.47 1.19 -12.12
N LEU A 113 -25.94 2.33 -11.62
CA LEU A 113 -25.18 3.19 -10.72
C LEU A 113 -24.91 2.52 -9.38
N THR A 114 -25.92 1.89 -8.78
CA THR A 114 -25.77 1.18 -7.50
C THR A 114 -24.82 -0.01 -7.61
N LEU A 115 -24.86 -0.79 -8.70
CA LEU A 115 -23.91 -1.87 -8.93
C LEU A 115 -22.46 -1.37 -9.05
N LYS A 116 -22.25 -0.27 -9.78
CA LYS A 116 -20.94 0.35 -9.93
C LYS A 116 -20.37 0.81 -8.59
N GLU A 117 -21.17 1.47 -7.77
CA GLU A 117 -20.77 1.93 -6.43
C GLU A 117 -20.38 0.78 -5.49
N VAL A 118 -21.08 -0.36 -5.57
CA VAL A 118 -20.75 -1.56 -4.80
C VAL A 118 -19.40 -2.15 -5.22
N ILE A 119 -19.14 -2.21 -6.53
CA ILE A 119 -17.85 -2.70 -7.07
C ILE A 119 -16.70 -1.76 -6.67
N GLU A 120 -16.91 -0.44 -6.77
CA GLU A 120 -15.91 0.56 -6.36
C GLU A 120 -15.60 0.49 -4.85
N ASN A 121 -16.61 0.28 -3.99
CA ASN A 121 -16.38 0.06 -2.56
C ASN A 121 -15.63 -1.25 -2.27
N ALA A 122 -16.02 -2.35 -2.91
CA ALA A 122 -15.36 -3.64 -2.74
C ALA A 122 -13.88 -3.58 -3.16
N SER A 123 -13.59 -2.95 -4.30
CA SER A 123 -12.23 -2.74 -4.79
C SER A 123 -11.42 -1.80 -3.89
N ALA A 124 -12.00 -0.70 -3.41
CA ALA A 124 -11.34 0.19 -2.47
C ALA A 124 -10.99 -0.51 -1.14
N ASN A 125 -11.89 -1.36 -0.63
CA ASN A 125 -11.65 -2.14 0.59
C ASN A 125 -10.58 -3.20 0.39
N MET A 126 -10.55 -3.87 -0.77
CA MET A 126 -9.50 -4.81 -1.12
C MET A 126 -8.13 -4.11 -1.21
N ALA A 127 -8.06 -2.95 -1.87
CA ALA A 127 -6.83 -2.16 -1.97
C ALA A 127 -6.34 -1.72 -0.59
N ARG A 128 -7.23 -1.25 0.30
CA ARG A 128 -6.88 -0.92 1.69
C ARG A 128 -6.34 -2.14 2.43
N GLY A 129 -6.99 -3.30 2.32
CA GLY A 129 -6.52 -4.52 2.97
C GLY A 129 -5.13 -4.95 2.50
N LEU A 130 -4.82 -4.79 1.21
CA LEU A 130 -3.48 -5.04 0.66
C LEU A 130 -2.44 -4.06 1.23
N PHE A 131 -2.76 -2.76 1.28
CA PHE A 131 -1.86 -1.76 1.86
C PHE A 131 -1.64 -1.98 3.36
N ASP A 132 -2.69 -2.33 4.10
CA ASP A 132 -2.60 -2.63 5.54
C ASP A 132 -1.73 -3.86 5.78
N SER A 133 -1.84 -4.91 4.95
CA SER A 133 -0.95 -6.07 5.01
C SER A 133 0.51 -5.68 4.75
N GLN A 134 0.77 -4.93 3.68
CA GLN A 134 2.13 -4.48 3.37
C GLN A 134 2.72 -3.58 4.45
N LEU A 135 1.91 -2.69 5.03
CA LEU A 135 2.33 -1.84 6.14
C LEU A 135 2.68 -2.67 7.38
N ASN A 136 1.91 -3.71 7.68
CA ASN A 136 2.20 -4.60 8.79
C ASN A 136 3.47 -5.41 8.56
N ASP A 137 3.71 -5.89 7.35
CA ASP A 137 4.95 -6.60 6.99
C ASP A 137 6.17 -5.68 7.16
N ILE A 138 6.10 -4.45 6.63
CA ILE A 138 7.17 -3.45 6.77
C ILE A 138 7.39 -3.10 8.24
N ARG A 139 6.33 -2.92 9.04
CA ARG A 139 6.45 -2.65 10.48
C ARG A 139 7.13 -3.80 11.21
N ALA A 140 6.75 -5.05 10.90
CA ALA A 140 7.38 -6.22 11.49
C ALA A 140 8.88 -6.31 11.15
N GLU A 141 9.26 -5.98 9.91
CA GLU A 141 10.67 -5.90 9.53
C GLU A 141 11.39 -4.78 10.28
N VAL A 142 10.78 -3.59 10.40
CA VAL A 142 11.36 -2.46 11.15
C VAL A 142 11.58 -2.84 12.61
N ASP A 143 10.59 -3.45 13.26
CA ASP A 143 10.68 -3.88 14.66
C ASP A 143 11.77 -4.95 14.84
N LYS A 144 11.87 -5.89 13.91
CA LYS A 144 12.96 -6.89 13.89
C LYS A 144 14.33 -6.22 13.79
N ARG A 145 14.52 -5.31 12.84
CA ARG A 145 15.79 -4.59 12.67
C ARG A 145 16.12 -3.72 13.89
N ALA A 146 15.12 -3.07 14.49
CA ALA A 146 15.30 -2.31 15.71
C ALA A 146 15.77 -3.21 16.86
N GLY A 147 15.22 -4.42 17.00
CA GLY A 147 15.70 -5.43 17.93
C GLY A 147 17.16 -5.83 17.69
N GLU A 148 17.52 -6.17 16.44
CA GLU A 148 18.91 -6.50 16.04
C GLU A 148 19.89 -5.36 16.38
N ILE A 149 19.50 -4.10 16.15
CA ILE A 149 20.31 -2.93 16.49
C ILE A 149 20.57 -2.87 17.99
N VAL A 150 19.54 -3.06 18.83
CA VAL A 150 19.69 -3.03 20.29
C VAL A 150 20.63 -4.13 20.79
N GLU A 151 20.54 -5.33 20.22
CA GLU A 151 21.44 -6.44 20.53
C GLU A 151 22.89 -6.12 20.16
N ILE A 152 23.13 -5.63 18.93
CA ILE A 152 24.45 -5.22 18.46
C ILE A 152 25.02 -4.10 19.34
N ASP A 153 24.22 -3.09 19.69
CA ASP A 153 24.64 -1.99 20.56
C ASP A 153 25.06 -2.48 21.95
N ALA A 154 24.36 -3.49 22.49
CA ALA A 154 24.73 -4.11 23.76
C ALA A 154 26.07 -4.86 23.65
N GLU A 155 26.34 -5.52 22.53
CA GLU A 155 27.63 -6.17 22.28
C GLU A 155 28.76 -5.14 22.11
N VAL A 156 28.54 -4.08 21.33
CA VAL A 156 29.52 -2.99 21.15
C VAL A 156 29.87 -2.34 22.49
N LYS A 157 28.89 -2.11 23.37
CA LYS A 157 29.13 -1.59 24.72
C LYS A 157 30.00 -2.51 25.58
N LYS A 158 29.88 -3.83 25.43
CA LYS A 158 30.79 -4.78 26.10
C LYS A 158 32.23 -4.67 25.58
N LEU A 159 32.39 -4.31 24.31
CA LEU A 159 33.72 -4.12 23.73
C LEU A 159 34.39 -2.83 24.22
N ASP A 160 33.62 -1.78 24.52
CA ASP A 160 34.07 -0.49 25.09
C ASP A 160 34.14 -0.49 26.64
N ASP A 161 34.25 -1.68 27.25
CA ASP A 161 34.41 -1.81 28.69
C ASP A 161 35.81 -1.33 29.13
N LYS A 162 35.85 -0.29 29.98
CA LYS A 162 37.08 0.27 30.57
C LYS A 162 37.89 -0.78 31.34
N LYS A 163 37.25 -1.75 31.98
CA LYS A 163 37.92 -2.86 32.68
C LYS A 163 38.61 -3.78 31.69
N ARG A 164 37.92 -4.17 30.62
CA ARG A 164 38.49 -4.96 29.52
C ARG A 164 39.68 -4.24 28.88
N ARG A 165 39.55 -2.93 28.63
CA ARG A 165 40.66 -2.12 28.11
C ARG A 165 41.89 -2.17 29.01
N LYS A 166 41.71 -1.98 30.33
CA LYS A 166 42.82 -2.06 31.31
C LYS A 166 43.46 -3.45 31.35
N GLU A 167 42.68 -4.51 31.21
CA GLU A 167 43.18 -5.88 31.15
C GLU A 167 44.06 -6.10 29.91
N ILE A 168 43.61 -5.63 28.74
CA ILE A 168 44.36 -5.70 27.48
C ILE A 168 45.67 -4.92 27.58
N GLU A 169 45.62 -3.68 28.06
CA GLU A 169 46.80 -2.82 28.24
C GLU A 169 47.79 -3.46 29.23
N ALA A 170 47.30 -3.99 30.36
CA ALA A 170 48.14 -4.67 31.36
C ALA A 170 48.80 -5.94 30.81
N TYR A 171 48.07 -6.75 30.04
CA TYR A 171 48.61 -7.96 29.41
C TYR A 171 49.71 -7.62 28.40
N CYS A 172 49.47 -6.65 27.53
CA CYS A 172 50.46 -6.18 26.56
C CYS A 172 51.71 -5.63 27.27
N ALA A 173 51.53 -4.84 28.33
CA ALA A 173 52.62 -4.29 29.12
C ALA A 173 53.47 -5.39 29.79
N GLN A 174 52.83 -6.42 30.34
CA GLN A 174 53.52 -7.55 30.98
C GLN A 174 54.40 -8.30 29.97
N LEU A 175 53.87 -8.60 28.78
CA LEU A 175 54.63 -9.22 27.70
C LEU A 175 55.78 -8.34 27.25
N MET A 176 55.53 -7.05 27.02
CA MET A 176 56.54 -6.09 26.59
C MET A 176 57.72 -6.03 27.58
N ILE A 177 57.43 -5.89 28.88
CA ILE A 177 58.48 -5.87 29.93
C ILE A 177 59.26 -7.19 29.97
N GLY A 178 58.57 -8.33 29.83
CA GLY A 178 59.21 -9.64 29.75
C GLY A 178 60.17 -9.74 28.57
N PHE A 179 59.70 -9.38 27.38
CA PHE A 179 60.47 -9.43 26.14
C PHE A 179 61.65 -8.47 26.13
N LEU A 180 61.48 -7.23 26.61
CA LEU A 180 62.58 -6.27 26.74
C LEU A 180 63.70 -6.80 27.66
N ARG A 181 63.34 -7.48 28.76
CA ARG A 181 64.31 -8.12 29.64
C ARG A 181 65.01 -9.29 28.97
N THR A 182 64.26 -10.16 28.27
CA THR A 182 64.82 -11.28 27.50
C THR A 182 65.81 -10.80 26.44
N LEU A 183 65.51 -9.67 25.79
CA LEU A 183 66.38 -9.07 24.79
C LEU A 183 67.45 -8.15 25.38
N ASN A 184 67.66 -8.11 26.70
CA ASN A 184 68.70 -7.32 27.35
C ASN A 184 68.66 -5.81 26.99
N VAL A 185 67.46 -5.23 26.87
CA VAL A 185 67.27 -3.79 26.69
C VAL A 185 67.47 -3.09 28.03
N ARG A 186 68.44 -2.16 28.10
CA ARG A 186 68.91 -1.62 29.38
C ARG A 186 68.05 -0.48 29.90
N LYS A 187 67.51 0.35 28.99
CA LYS A 187 66.67 1.50 29.34
C LYS A 187 65.20 1.17 29.06
N ILE A 188 64.57 0.52 30.03
CA ILE A 188 63.13 0.24 29.95
C ILE A 188 62.38 1.45 30.51
N ASP A 189 61.78 2.24 29.62
CA ASP A 189 60.73 3.19 30.01
C ASP A 189 59.44 2.42 30.27
N LEU A 190 59.14 2.17 31.54
CA LEU A 190 57.95 1.43 31.97
C LEU A 190 56.64 2.16 31.64
N ASP A 191 56.65 3.50 31.60
CA ASP A 191 55.45 4.27 31.26
C ASP A 191 55.14 4.14 29.76
N SER A 192 56.17 4.21 28.91
CA SER A 192 56.05 3.93 27.47
C SER A 192 55.69 2.47 27.18
N ALA A 193 56.34 1.52 27.87
CA ALA A 193 56.09 0.08 27.71
C ALA A 193 54.67 -0.35 28.15
N SER A 194 54.03 0.43 29.03
CA SER A 194 52.66 0.17 29.48
C SER A 194 51.59 0.58 28.47
N LYS A 195 51.96 1.35 27.44
CA LYS A 195 51.03 1.94 26.47
C LYS A 195 51.15 1.25 25.13
N ILE A 196 50.00 0.92 24.53
CA ILE A 196 49.95 0.49 23.13
C ILE A 196 50.11 1.74 22.25
N VAL A 197 51.34 2.01 21.83
CA VAL A 197 51.71 3.21 21.06
C VAL A 197 51.92 2.92 19.59
N ARG A 198 51.64 3.88 18.70
CA ARG A 198 51.88 3.71 17.26
C ARG A 198 53.36 3.58 16.88
N LYS A 199 54.28 4.10 17.70
CA LYS A 199 55.72 4.12 17.42
C LYS A 199 56.51 3.95 18.71
N VAL A 200 57.49 3.03 18.67
CA VAL A 200 58.49 2.87 19.73
C VAL A 200 59.57 3.94 19.51
N ASN A 201 59.72 4.84 20.48
CA ASN A 201 60.78 5.84 20.48
C ASN A 201 61.92 5.34 21.38
N ASP A 202 62.94 4.77 20.76
CA ASP A 202 64.18 4.39 21.43
C ASP A 202 65.38 4.82 20.58
N THR A 203 66.56 4.92 21.17
CA THR A 203 67.77 5.43 20.53
C THR A 203 68.94 4.47 20.70
N GLY A 204 69.67 4.21 19.60
CA GLY A 204 70.83 3.34 19.59
C GLY A 204 70.50 1.86 19.37
N SER A 205 71.44 0.97 19.72
CA SER A 205 71.37 -0.47 19.44
C SER A 205 70.31 -1.24 20.25
N ASP A 206 69.66 -0.61 21.23
CA ASP A 206 68.51 -1.17 21.94
C ASP A 206 67.22 -1.06 21.10
N GLN A 207 67.16 -0.12 20.15
CA GLN A 207 65.95 0.19 19.38
C GLN A 207 65.39 -1.00 18.59
N PRO A 208 66.17 -1.77 17.80
CA PRO A 208 65.63 -2.92 17.06
C PRO A 208 65.03 -3.99 17.98
N ARG A 209 65.66 -4.20 19.14
CA ARG A 209 65.19 -5.14 20.16
C ARG A 209 63.91 -4.66 20.83
N ALA A 210 63.81 -3.37 21.14
CA ALA A 210 62.59 -2.78 21.67
C ALA A 210 61.42 -2.83 20.68
N VAL A 211 61.69 -2.58 19.39
CA VAL A 211 60.70 -2.70 18.31
C VAL A 211 60.22 -4.15 18.18
N LEU A 212 61.13 -5.12 18.20
CA LEU A 212 60.78 -6.54 18.15
C LEU A 212 59.90 -6.94 19.35
N ALA A 213 60.31 -6.58 20.57
CA ALA A 213 59.54 -6.85 21.79
C ALA A 213 58.11 -6.27 21.70
N TYR A 214 57.98 -5.05 21.20
CA TYR A 214 56.67 -4.40 21.03
C TYR A 214 55.78 -5.16 20.06
N HIS A 215 56.29 -5.50 18.88
CA HIS A 215 55.49 -6.20 17.87
C HIS A 215 55.08 -7.60 18.31
N LEU A 216 55.96 -8.34 18.99
CA LEU A 216 55.63 -9.65 19.55
C LEU A 216 54.57 -9.55 20.65
N ALA A 217 54.69 -8.56 21.55
CA ALA A 217 53.72 -8.33 22.63
C ALA A 217 52.36 -7.93 22.06
N LEU A 218 52.34 -7.03 21.07
CA LEU A 218 51.13 -6.61 20.38
C LEU A 218 50.46 -7.78 19.67
N MET A 219 51.22 -8.60 18.93
CA MET A 219 50.67 -9.76 18.23
C MET A 219 50.05 -10.77 19.19
N LYS A 220 50.74 -11.13 20.28
CA LYS A 220 50.17 -12.01 21.31
C LYS A 220 48.92 -11.42 21.96
N THR A 221 48.87 -10.09 22.11
CA THR A 221 47.69 -9.39 22.64
C THR A 221 46.51 -9.44 21.66
N VAL A 222 46.76 -9.20 20.37
CA VAL A 222 45.75 -9.31 19.31
C VAL A 222 45.20 -10.74 19.27
N ILE A 223 46.05 -11.75 19.26
CA ILE A 223 45.62 -13.16 19.19
C ILE A 223 44.83 -13.57 20.44
N ARG A 224 45.14 -13.01 21.61
CA ARG A 224 44.43 -13.30 22.86
C ARG A 224 43.06 -12.63 22.96
N PHE A 225 42.93 -11.39 22.51
CA PHE A 225 41.75 -10.56 22.81
C PHE A 225 40.93 -10.12 21.59
N SER A 226 41.45 -10.31 20.38
CA SER A 226 40.76 -9.98 19.13
C SER A 226 40.10 -11.22 18.54
N SER A 227 38.92 -11.03 17.95
CA SER A 227 38.24 -12.00 17.10
C SER A 227 38.48 -11.73 15.60
N ALA A 228 39.29 -10.73 15.26
CA ALA A 228 39.63 -10.40 13.88
C ALA A 228 40.54 -11.46 13.25
N LEU A 229 40.55 -11.53 11.91
CA LEU A 229 41.45 -12.38 11.16
C LEU A 229 42.91 -12.12 11.57
N THR A 230 43.59 -13.16 12.04
CA THR A 230 45.01 -13.12 12.39
C THR A 230 45.83 -13.49 11.17
N ALA A 231 46.41 -12.48 10.50
CA ALA A 231 47.35 -12.67 9.42
C ALA A 231 48.66 -13.34 9.92
N PRO A 232 49.43 -14.00 9.04
CA PRO A 232 50.76 -14.51 9.37
C PRO A 232 51.68 -13.40 9.92
N MET A 233 52.50 -13.73 10.92
CA MET A 233 53.55 -12.85 11.41
C MET A 233 54.75 -12.94 10.47
N ILE A 234 55.01 -11.89 9.70
CA ILE A 234 56.16 -11.84 8.78
C ILE A 234 57.23 -10.94 9.39
N ILE A 235 58.39 -11.51 9.68
CA ILE A 235 59.56 -10.80 10.20
C ILE A 235 60.67 -10.94 9.18
N ASP A 236 61.06 -9.84 8.55
CA ASP A 236 62.20 -9.80 7.65
C ASP A 236 63.42 -9.23 8.38
N SER A 237 64.49 -10.01 8.42
CA SER A 237 65.82 -9.61 8.86
C SER A 237 65.80 -8.97 10.26
N PRO A 238 65.54 -9.76 11.33
CA PRO A 238 65.47 -9.24 12.69
C PRO A 238 66.81 -8.64 13.17
N ASN A 239 67.94 -9.09 12.61
CA ASN A 239 69.25 -8.52 12.89
C ASN A 239 69.43 -7.18 12.17
N GLN A 240 69.02 -6.09 12.83
CA GLN A 240 69.22 -4.73 12.35
C GLN A 240 70.31 -4.01 13.16
N GLN A 241 71.02 -3.08 12.52
CA GLN A 241 72.11 -2.31 13.12
C GLN A 241 73.28 -3.17 13.64
N ASP A 242 73.53 -4.33 13.01
CA ASP A 242 74.62 -5.24 13.34
C ASP A 242 74.71 -5.56 14.84
N GLN A 243 73.65 -6.17 15.39
CA GLN A 243 73.65 -6.62 16.77
C GLN A 243 74.74 -7.67 16.99
N ASP A 244 75.27 -7.74 18.22
CA ASP A 244 76.18 -8.82 18.58
C ASP A 244 75.48 -10.19 18.49
N THR A 245 76.29 -11.24 18.29
CA THR A 245 75.82 -12.61 18.07
C THR A 245 74.93 -13.13 19.20
N THR A 246 75.15 -12.68 20.44
CA THR A 246 74.35 -13.10 21.60
C THR A 246 72.96 -12.48 21.53
N ASN A 247 72.87 -11.20 21.20
CA ASN A 247 71.58 -10.52 21.04
C ASN A 247 70.80 -11.05 19.84
N VAL A 248 71.44 -11.34 18.70
CA VAL A 248 70.73 -11.91 17.55
C VAL A 248 70.19 -13.30 17.86
N ALA A 249 70.97 -14.15 18.54
CA ALA A 249 70.50 -15.46 18.99
C ALA A 249 69.28 -15.33 19.92
N ALA A 250 69.32 -14.39 20.87
CA ALA A 250 68.20 -14.11 21.77
C ALA A 250 66.96 -13.58 21.02
N MET A 251 67.14 -12.75 20.00
CA MET A 251 66.05 -12.27 19.14
C MET A 251 65.38 -13.41 18.38
N ILE A 252 66.15 -14.29 17.74
CA ILE A 252 65.61 -15.43 16.99
C ILE A 252 64.92 -16.41 17.94
N ALA A 253 65.55 -16.74 19.08
CA ALA A 253 64.96 -17.60 20.09
C ALA A 253 63.61 -17.06 20.57
N LEU A 254 63.55 -15.74 20.84
CA LEU A 254 62.32 -15.11 21.29
C LEU A 254 61.22 -15.10 20.21
N ILE A 255 61.58 -14.90 18.95
CA ILE A 255 60.63 -14.99 17.83
C ILE A 255 60.01 -16.39 17.81
N LEU A 256 60.84 -17.44 17.86
CA LEU A 256 60.39 -18.84 17.82
C LEU A 256 59.55 -19.20 19.05
N SER A 257 59.95 -18.80 20.26
CA SER A 257 59.18 -19.10 21.48
C SER A 257 57.90 -18.26 21.62
N SER A 258 57.81 -17.14 20.90
CA SER A 258 56.67 -16.22 20.97
C SER A 258 55.63 -16.44 19.88
N ARG A 259 55.81 -17.47 19.05
CA ARG A 259 54.84 -17.84 18.02
C ARG A 259 53.48 -18.17 18.66
N PRO A 260 52.37 -17.84 17.99
CA PRO A 260 51.05 -18.24 18.44
C PRO A 260 50.75 -19.69 18.07
N ASP A 261 50.06 -20.41 18.96
CA ASP A 261 49.67 -21.81 18.73
C ASP A 261 48.74 -21.97 17.52
N ASN A 262 47.90 -20.96 17.24
CA ASN A 262 46.91 -20.97 16.17
C ASN A 262 47.25 -19.97 15.04
N GLY A 263 48.54 -19.78 14.71
CA GLY A 263 48.93 -18.86 13.64
C GLY A 263 50.24 -19.23 12.96
N GLN A 264 50.52 -18.58 11.82
CA GLN A 264 51.75 -18.80 11.06
C GLN A 264 52.77 -17.70 11.36
N THR A 265 54.05 -18.08 11.47
CA THR A 265 55.18 -17.16 11.54
C THR A 265 56.14 -17.43 10.39
N ILE A 266 56.48 -16.40 9.64
CA ILE A 266 57.44 -16.44 8.53
C ILE A 266 58.62 -15.55 8.94
N LEU A 267 59.80 -16.14 9.02
CA LEU A 267 61.02 -15.45 9.43
C LEU A 267 62.04 -15.46 8.28
N GLY A 268 62.32 -14.29 7.72
CA GLY A 268 63.48 -14.06 6.87
C GLY A 268 64.70 -13.76 7.72
N THR A 269 65.76 -14.56 7.60
CA THR A 269 67.03 -14.29 8.29
C THR A 269 68.20 -14.86 7.50
N VAL A 270 69.37 -14.23 7.62
CA VAL A 270 70.62 -14.71 7.00
C VAL A 270 71.15 -15.95 7.72
N ARG A 271 70.96 -16.06 9.04
CA ARG A 271 71.39 -17.20 9.86
C ARG A 271 70.45 -17.41 11.05
N LEU A 272 70.31 -18.65 11.49
CA LEU A 272 69.53 -19.01 12.67
C LEU A 272 70.28 -18.87 14.01
N HIS A 273 71.59 -18.59 14.00
CA HIS A 273 72.39 -18.38 15.22
C HIS A 273 72.21 -19.50 16.26
N ASP A 274 72.41 -20.74 15.80
CA ASP A 274 72.29 -21.99 16.57
C ASP A 274 70.90 -22.27 17.15
N GLN A 275 69.87 -21.53 16.73
CA GLN A 275 68.48 -21.83 17.07
C GLN A 275 67.93 -22.95 16.19
N VAL A 276 67.25 -23.92 16.80
CA VAL A 276 66.64 -25.07 16.11
C VAL A 276 65.16 -24.78 15.86
N VAL A 277 64.70 -25.05 14.65
CA VAL A 277 63.28 -25.02 14.27
C VAL A 277 62.77 -26.46 14.31
N GLU A 278 62.01 -26.83 15.35
CA GLU A 278 61.51 -28.20 15.54
C GLU A 278 60.17 -28.45 14.82
N ASP A 279 59.37 -27.39 14.66
CA ASP A 279 57.98 -27.40 14.22
C ASP A 279 57.74 -26.38 13.10
N GLY A 280 58.51 -26.51 12.02
CA GLY A 280 58.36 -25.67 10.82
C GLY A 280 59.34 -26.04 9.72
N ASP A 281 59.09 -25.47 8.54
CA ASP A 281 59.97 -25.63 7.37
C ASP A 281 61.07 -24.56 7.37
N VAL A 282 62.28 -24.98 7.01
CA VAL A 282 63.40 -24.07 6.75
C VAL A 282 63.67 -24.07 5.26
N ILE A 283 63.44 -22.93 4.61
CA ILE A 283 63.71 -22.73 3.19
C ILE A 283 65.04 -22.00 3.05
N GLU A 284 66.06 -22.71 2.57
CA GLU A 284 67.39 -22.15 2.33
C GLU A 284 67.50 -21.70 0.87
N LEU A 285 67.70 -20.39 0.65
CA LEU A 285 67.94 -19.83 -0.67
C LEU A 285 69.44 -19.89 -0.97
N VAL A 286 69.83 -20.79 -1.87
CA VAL A 286 71.24 -21.06 -2.20
C VAL A 286 71.72 -20.37 -3.48
N ASP A 287 70.81 -20.08 -4.40
CA ASP A 287 71.13 -19.52 -5.71
C ASP A 287 71.10 -17.98 -5.68
N GLU A 288 72.15 -17.35 -6.20
CA GLU A 288 72.28 -15.90 -6.25
C GLU A 288 71.15 -15.27 -7.10
N LEU A 289 70.56 -14.18 -6.60
CA LEU A 289 69.46 -13.43 -7.25
C LEU A 289 68.24 -14.29 -7.63
N SER A 290 68.00 -15.39 -6.91
CA SER A 290 66.90 -16.33 -7.18
C SER A 290 66.01 -16.50 -5.95
N ALA A 291 64.69 -16.36 -6.14
CA ALA A 291 63.68 -16.51 -5.07
C ALA A 291 62.96 -17.86 -5.11
N LEU A 292 63.23 -18.68 -6.14
CA LEU A 292 62.64 -20.00 -6.35
C LEU A 292 63.63 -20.86 -7.12
N SER A 293 63.68 -22.15 -6.82
CA SER A 293 64.54 -23.07 -7.55
C SER A 293 63.93 -23.44 -8.92
N PRO A 294 64.74 -23.71 -9.96
CA PRO A 294 64.23 -24.00 -11.31
C PRO A 294 63.29 -25.20 -11.38
N ASP A 295 63.45 -26.18 -10.49
CA ASP A 295 62.63 -27.37 -10.37
C ASP A 295 61.27 -27.09 -9.71
N GLN A 296 61.18 -26.09 -8.82
CA GLN A 296 59.93 -25.68 -8.19
C GLN A 296 59.12 -24.72 -9.07
N TYR A 297 59.79 -24.01 -10.00
CA TYR A 297 59.18 -22.98 -10.82
C TYR A 297 57.93 -23.43 -11.61
N PRO A 298 57.93 -24.56 -12.34
CA PRO A 298 56.76 -24.96 -13.12
C PRO A 298 55.52 -25.18 -12.24
N GLY A 299 55.67 -25.87 -11.11
CA GLY A 299 54.56 -26.16 -10.21
C GLY A 299 53.98 -24.91 -9.54
N ILE A 300 54.84 -23.97 -9.14
CA ILE A 300 54.38 -22.70 -8.58
C ILE A 300 53.72 -21.83 -9.65
N LEU A 301 54.26 -21.82 -10.88
CA LEU A 301 53.67 -21.09 -11.99
C LEU A 301 52.27 -21.61 -12.33
N ASP A 302 52.04 -22.92 -12.30
CA ASP A 302 50.72 -23.51 -12.50
C ASP A 302 49.71 -23.08 -11.43
N ILE A 303 50.16 -22.91 -10.18
CA ILE A 303 49.32 -22.39 -9.08
C ILE A 303 48.99 -20.90 -9.28
N ILE A 304 49.96 -20.11 -9.73
CA ILE A 304 49.85 -18.65 -9.85
C ILE A 304 49.10 -18.22 -11.12
N ASN A 305 49.27 -18.94 -12.24
CA ASN A 305 48.73 -18.59 -13.56
C ASN A 305 47.23 -18.23 -13.59
N PRO A 306 46.32 -18.99 -12.93
CA PRO A 306 44.90 -18.64 -12.88
C PRO A 306 44.62 -17.26 -12.29
N PHE A 307 45.43 -16.82 -11.33
CA PHE A 307 45.29 -15.51 -10.68
C PHE A 307 45.87 -14.39 -11.54
N LEU A 308 46.96 -14.65 -12.26
CA LEU A 308 47.53 -13.69 -13.22
C LEU A 308 46.61 -13.42 -14.40
N ALA A 309 45.85 -14.43 -14.85
CA ALA A 309 44.89 -14.29 -15.95
C ALA A 309 43.62 -13.52 -15.56
N MET A 310 43.38 -13.26 -14.26
CA MET A 310 42.25 -12.50 -13.74
C MET A 310 42.57 -11.02 -13.43
N MET A 311 43.85 -10.62 -13.51
CA MET A 311 44.29 -9.21 -13.43
C MET A 311 44.37 -8.58 -14.82
#